data_AF-A0A8J5MYB6-F1
#
_entry.id   AF-A0A8J5MYB6-F1
#
_cell.length_a   1.000
_cell.length_b   1.000
_cell.length_c   1.000
_cell.angle_alpha   90.00
_cell.angle_beta   90.00
_cell.angle_gamma   90.00
#
_symmetry.space_group_name_H-M   'P 1'
#
loop_
_entity.id
_entity.type
_entity.pdbx_description
1 polymer ?
#
loop_
_entity_poly.entity_id
_entity_poly.type
_entity_poly.pdbx_seq_one_letter_code
_entity_poly.pdbx_strand_id
1 'polypeptide(L)'
;MKDHKLEEYKDKLQGLLDNFLTRFDDLQQLKPCFAFLVNPFKVDVINVGCLILSPLATDSSAVKMELIEFQEDLGLKRIHKSQSSVELWKQVPETKYPELKKTSVTHLNFQHNILL
;
A
#
# COMPACT_ATOMS: atom_id res chain seq x y z
N MET A 1 8.63 40.65 -24.07
CA MET A 1 8.04 40.51 -22.72
C MET A 1 6.83 39.56 -22.68
N LYS A 2 5.92 39.58 -23.68
CA LYS A 2 4.78 38.64 -23.75
C LYS A 2 5.22 37.18 -24.02
N ASP A 3 6.20 36.98 -24.90
CA ASP A 3 6.63 35.63 -25.29
C ASP A 3 7.35 34.89 -24.15
N HIS A 4 8.15 35.60 -23.36
CA HIS A 4 8.78 35.04 -22.15
C HIS A 4 7.75 34.53 -21.13
N LYS A 5 6.63 35.25 -20.95
CA LYS A 5 5.57 34.80 -20.02
C LYS A 5 4.81 33.59 -20.57
N LEU A 6 4.69 33.47 -21.89
CA LEU A 6 4.05 32.32 -22.53
C LEU A 6 4.90 31.05 -22.38
N GLU A 7 6.21 31.14 -22.60
CA GLU A 7 7.12 30.00 -22.41
C GLU A 7 7.19 29.58 -20.93
N GLU A 8 7.28 30.53 -20.00
CA GLU A 8 7.22 30.22 -18.56
C GLU A 8 5.91 29.50 -18.16
N TYR A 9 4.78 29.87 -18.78
CA TYR A 9 3.51 29.21 -18.53
C TYR A 9 3.48 27.79 -19.09
N LYS A 10 4.04 27.57 -20.29
CA LYS A 10 4.17 26.23 -20.88
C LYS A 10 5.07 25.33 -20.03
N ASP A 11 6.20 25.84 -19.55
CA ASP A 11 7.11 25.09 -18.68
C ASP A 11 6.42 24.67 -17.39
N LYS A 12 5.62 25.57 -16.78
CA LYS A 12 4.81 25.24 -15.60
C LYS A 12 3.78 24.15 -15.89
N LEU A 13 3.07 24.23 -17.03
CA LEU A 13 2.11 23.20 -17.43
C LEU A 13 2.79 21.85 -17.69
N GLN A 14 3.95 21.84 -18.34
CA GLN A 14 4.72 20.63 -18.59
C GLN A 14 5.19 20.03 -17.26
N GLY A 15 5.74 20.84 -16.35
CA GLY A 15 6.13 20.38 -15.02
C GLY A 15 4.95 19.81 -14.22
N LEU A 16 3.74 20.38 -14.35
CA LEU A 16 2.54 19.81 -13.72
C LEU A 16 2.15 18.46 -14.34
N LEU A 17 2.24 18.33 -15.67
CA LEU A 17 1.96 17.08 -16.37
C LEU A 17 2.96 15.99 -15.94
N ASP A 18 4.25 16.30 -15.91
CA ASP A 18 5.30 15.34 -15.53
C ASP A 18 5.13 14.88 -14.08
N ASN A 19 4.79 15.82 -13.17
CA ASN A 19 4.46 15.49 -11.79
C ASN A 19 3.22 14.61 -11.67
N PHE A 20 2.18 14.87 -12.47
CA PHE A 20 0.99 14.04 -12.50
C PHE A 20 1.30 12.62 -12.97
N LEU A 21 2.04 12.48 -14.08
CA LEU A 21 2.41 11.19 -14.64
C LEU A 21 3.28 10.39 -13.67
N THR A 22 4.24 11.04 -13.00
CA THR A 22 5.09 10.41 -11.99
C THR A 22 4.25 9.85 -10.85
N ARG A 23 3.37 10.67 -10.26
CA ARG A 23 2.47 10.22 -9.18
C ARG A 23 1.51 9.13 -9.63
N PHE A 24 1.06 9.18 -10.88
CA PHE A 24 0.22 8.14 -11.43
C PHE A 24 0.97 6.81 -11.53
N ASP A 25 2.23 6.82 -11.96
CA ASP A 25 3.08 5.62 -11.97
C ASP A 25 3.32 5.10 -10.56
N ASP A 26 3.65 5.98 -9.60
CA ASP A 26 3.79 5.61 -8.19
C ASP A 26 2.53 4.91 -7.65
N LEU A 27 1.34 5.41 -7.99
CA LEU A 27 0.06 4.78 -7.63
C LEU A 27 -0.13 3.41 -8.31
N GLN A 28 0.32 3.23 -9.55
CA GLN A 28 0.29 1.91 -10.21
C GLN A 28 1.18 0.91 -9.48
N GLN A 29 2.35 1.34 -9.00
CA GLN A 29 3.27 0.50 -8.25
C GLN A 29 2.72 0.07 -6.88
N LEU A 30 1.73 0.79 -6.32
CA LEU A 30 1.05 0.41 -5.07
C LEU A 30 -0.04 -0.68 -5.25
N LYS A 31 -0.42 -1.03 -6.48
CA LYS A 31 -1.44 -2.06 -6.74
C LYS A 31 -1.21 -3.38 -6.00
N PRO A 32 0.01 -3.96 -5.97
CA PRO A 32 0.28 -5.18 -5.22
C PRO A 32 0.06 -5.01 -3.72
N CYS A 33 0.41 -3.85 -3.15
CA CYS A 33 0.17 -3.54 -1.74
C CYS A 33 -1.33 -3.60 -1.44
N PHE A 34 -2.16 -2.97 -2.27
CA PHE A 34 -3.61 -2.97 -2.10
C PHE A 34 -4.22 -4.36 -2.31
N ALA A 35 -3.73 -5.12 -3.29
CA ALA A 35 -4.17 -6.50 -3.49
C ALA A 35 -3.89 -7.36 -2.25
N PHE A 36 -2.73 -7.18 -1.60
CA PHE A 36 -2.42 -7.83 -0.33
C PHE A 36 -3.36 -7.37 0.80
N LEU A 37 -3.57 -6.06 0.98
CA LEU A 37 -4.43 -5.57 2.06
C LEU A 37 -5.90 -5.98 1.89
N VAL A 38 -6.36 -6.16 0.65
CA VAL A 38 -7.69 -6.69 0.34
C VAL A 38 -7.74 -8.21 0.51
N ASN A 39 -6.67 -8.95 0.27
CA ASN A 39 -6.66 -10.41 0.47
C ASN A 39 -5.26 -10.92 0.82
N PRO A 40 -4.87 -10.84 2.11
CA PRO A 40 -3.47 -11.03 2.51
C PRO A 40 -2.99 -12.49 2.40
N PHE A 41 -3.92 -13.43 2.25
CA PHE A 41 -3.61 -14.86 2.13
C PHE A 41 -3.68 -15.40 0.70
N LYS A 42 -4.12 -14.59 -0.28
CA LYS A 42 -4.17 -14.98 -1.70
C LYS A 42 -2.90 -14.62 -2.45
N VAL A 43 -2.21 -13.56 -2.00
CA VAL A 43 -0.95 -13.13 -2.61
C VAL A 43 0.15 -14.09 -2.20
N ASP A 44 0.93 -14.58 -3.16
CA ASP A 44 2.08 -15.44 -2.90
C ASP A 44 3.30 -14.57 -2.58
N VAL A 45 3.49 -14.25 -1.32
CA VAL A 45 4.49 -13.26 -0.90
C VAL A 45 5.90 -13.83 -0.88
N ILE A 46 6.01 -15.17 -0.88
CA ILE A 46 7.29 -15.88 -1.00
C ILE A 46 7.79 -15.77 -2.44
N ASN A 47 6.94 -16.04 -3.43
CA ASN A 47 7.34 -16.02 -4.84
C ASN A 47 7.34 -14.62 -5.47
N VAL A 48 6.50 -13.70 -5.02
CA VAL A 48 6.49 -12.29 -5.49
C VAL A 48 7.61 -11.47 -4.84
N GLY A 49 8.31 -12.06 -3.86
CA GLY A 49 9.26 -11.38 -3.02
C GLY A 49 8.53 -10.55 -1.96
N CYS A 50 9.01 -10.62 -0.72
CA CYS A 50 8.42 -9.93 0.43
C CYS A 50 8.50 -8.38 0.34
N LEU A 51 8.78 -7.84 -0.84
CA LEU A 51 8.85 -6.42 -1.17
C LEU A 51 7.48 -5.81 -1.47
N ILE A 52 6.40 -6.58 -1.48
CA ILE A 52 5.04 -6.08 -1.78
C ILE A 52 4.64 -4.90 -0.90
N LEU A 53 5.13 -4.80 0.34
CA LEU A 53 4.80 -3.69 1.24
C LEU A 53 5.92 -2.65 1.38
N SER A 54 7.05 -2.81 0.67
CA SER A 54 8.18 -1.87 0.73
C SER A 54 7.79 -0.41 0.49
N PRO A 55 6.89 -0.09 -0.48
CA PRO A 55 6.48 1.29 -0.71
C PRO A 55 5.71 1.93 0.47
N LEU A 56 5.16 1.11 1.37
CA LEU A 56 4.39 1.55 2.54
C LEU A 56 5.15 1.40 3.86
N ALA A 57 6.27 0.66 3.85
CA ALA A 57 7.03 0.29 5.04
C ALA A 57 8.16 1.28 5.30
N THR A 58 8.34 1.67 6.56
CA THR A 58 9.50 2.48 6.99
C THR A 58 10.74 1.60 7.20
N ASP A 59 10.57 0.37 7.68
CA ASP A 59 11.63 -0.65 7.80
C ASP A 59 11.27 -1.89 6.98
N SER A 60 11.93 -2.06 5.83
CA SER A 60 11.63 -3.17 4.93
C SER A 60 12.02 -4.54 5.51
N SER A 61 12.91 -4.61 6.50
CA SER A 61 13.40 -5.89 7.04
C SER A 61 12.42 -6.50 8.05
N ALA A 62 11.95 -5.68 9.00
CA ALA A 62 10.94 -6.07 9.98
C ALA A 62 9.62 -6.47 9.30
N VAL A 63 9.18 -5.68 8.32
CA VAL A 63 7.95 -5.97 7.55
C VAL A 63 8.04 -7.30 6.82
N LYS A 64 9.18 -7.64 6.23
CA LYS A 64 9.34 -8.92 5.53
C LYS A 64 9.17 -10.12 6.47
N MET A 65 9.73 -10.04 7.66
CA MET A 65 9.64 -11.11 8.65
C MET A 65 8.19 -11.27 9.14
N GLU A 66 7.56 -10.16 9.54
CA GLU A 66 6.13 -10.16 9.92
C GLU A 66 5.25 -10.72 8.81
N LEU A 67 5.52 -10.37 7.56
CA LEU A 67 4.74 -10.77 6.40
C LEU A 67 4.79 -12.28 6.15
N ILE A 68 5.97 -12.90 6.28
CA ILE A 68 6.13 -14.35 6.19
C ILE A 68 5.35 -15.03 7.33
N GLU A 69 5.55 -14.59 8.56
CA GLU A 69 4.85 -15.15 9.73
C GLU A 69 3.34 -14.97 9.65
N PHE A 70 2.88 -13.82 9.14
CA PHE A 70 1.47 -13.53 8.92
C PHE A 70 0.87 -14.50 7.89
N GLN A 71 1.57 -14.74 6.79
CA GLN A 71 1.14 -15.69 5.76
C GLN A 71 1.05 -17.12 6.27
N GLU A 72 1.76 -17.49 7.33
CA GLU A 72 1.72 -18.82 7.93
C GLU A 72 0.70 -18.95 9.08
N ASP A 73 0.16 -17.82 9.59
CA ASP A 73 -0.75 -17.82 10.73
C ASP A 73 -2.10 -18.48 10.41
N LEU A 74 -2.27 -19.71 10.90
CA LEU A 74 -3.48 -20.52 10.71
C LEU A 74 -4.71 -19.92 11.41
N GLY A 75 -4.51 -19.18 12.50
CA GLY A 75 -5.59 -18.52 13.23
C GLY A 75 -6.18 -17.38 12.40
N LEU A 76 -5.32 -16.50 11.89
CA LEU A 76 -5.74 -15.40 11.02
C LEU A 76 -6.32 -15.89 9.69
N LYS A 77 -5.76 -16.95 9.10
CA LYS A 77 -6.36 -17.62 7.92
C LYS A 77 -7.78 -18.10 8.18
N ARG A 78 -8.04 -18.64 9.38
CA ARG A 78 -9.38 -19.12 9.76
C ARG A 78 -10.36 -17.95 9.89
N ILE A 79 -9.94 -16.84 10.49
CA ILE A 79 -10.76 -15.62 10.62
C ILE A 79 -11.09 -15.06 9.23
N HIS A 80 -10.12 -14.96 8.33
CA HIS A 80 -10.33 -14.43 6.98
C HIS A 80 -11.28 -15.28 6.13
N LYS A 81 -11.42 -16.59 6.40
CA LYS A 81 -12.40 -17.43 5.69
C LYS A 81 -13.85 -17.08 6.03
N SER A 82 -14.11 -16.48 7.17
CA SER A 82 -15.46 -16.18 7.66
C SER A 82 -15.78 -14.67 7.73
N GLN A 83 -14.79 -13.81 7.51
CA GLN A 83 -14.92 -12.36 7.71
C GLN A 83 -14.26 -11.56 6.58
N SER A 84 -14.67 -10.29 6.47
CA SER A 84 -14.05 -9.36 5.53
C SER A 84 -12.62 -8.99 5.96
N SER A 85 -11.82 -8.52 5.00
CA SER A 85 -10.44 -8.10 5.25
C SER A 85 -10.35 -6.93 6.22
N VAL A 86 -11.36 -6.04 6.22
CA VAL A 86 -11.46 -4.94 7.21
C VAL A 86 -11.60 -5.48 8.63
N GLU A 87 -12.46 -6.47 8.85
CA GLU A 87 -12.65 -7.09 10.18
C GLU A 87 -11.43 -7.93 10.60
N LEU A 88 -10.77 -8.60 9.64
CA LEU A 88 -9.49 -9.25 9.87
C LEU A 88 -8.47 -8.24 10.40
N TRP A 89 -8.25 -7.12 9.70
CA TRP A 89 -7.23 -6.12 10.08
C TRP A 89 -7.48 -5.53 11.46
N LYS A 90 -8.73 -5.41 11.91
CA LYS A 90 -9.06 -5.00 13.29
C LYS A 90 -8.56 -6.02 14.33
N GLN A 91 -8.60 -7.31 14.01
CA GLN A 91 -8.21 -8.41 14.92
C GLN A 91 -6.73 -8.77 14.87
N VAL A 92 -5.98 -8.30 13.87
CA VAL A 92 -4.53 -8.52 13.81
C VAL A 92 -3.87 -7.92 15.07
N PRO A 93 -3.16 -8.73 15.88
CA PRO A 93 -2.56 -8.26 17.12
C PRO A 93 -1.33 -7.39 16.84
N GLU A 94 -1.40 -6.12 17.26
CA GLU A 94 -0.33 -5.13 17.08
C GLU A 94 0.96 -5.52 17.82
N THR A 95 0.86 -6.29 18.91
CA THR A 95 2.03 -6.79 19.65
C THR A 95 2.84 -7.83 18.87
N LYS A 96 2.22 -8.51 17.90
CA LYS A 96 2.87 -9.54 17.06
C LYS A 96 3.20 -9.03 15.66
N TYR A 97 2.36 -8.14 15.12
CA TYR A 97 2.50 -7.61 13.76
C TYR A 97 2.42 -6.07 13.73
N PRO A 98 3.31 -5.37 14.45
CA PRO A 98 3.24 -3.91 14.58
C PRO A 98 3.35 -3.18 13.24
N GLU A 99 4.27 -3.60 12.36
CA GLU A 99 4.49 -2.90 11.09
C GLU A 99 3.35 -3.17 10.08
N LEU A 100 2.84 -4.41 10.02
CA LEU A 100 1.67 -4.74 9.20
C LEU A 100 0.42 -4.02 9.69
N LYS A 101 0.25 -3.88 11.02
CA LYS A 101 -0.88 -3.15 11.61
C LYS A 101 -0.85 -1.68 11.18
N LYS A 102 0.30 -1.02 11.33
CA LYS A 102 0.51 0.37 10.90
C LYS A 102 0.21 0.58 9.41
N THR A 103 0.66 -0.36 8.56
CA THR A 103 0.42 -0.35 7.12
C THR A 103 -1.07 -0.49 6.79
N SER A 104 -1.79 -1.39 7.49
CA SER A 104 -3.22 -1.61 7.29
C SER A 104 -4.08 -0.39 7.66
N VAL A 105 -3.75 0.32 8.75
CA VAL A 105 -4.45 1.54 9.18
C VAL A 105 -4.28 2.65 8.14
N THR A 106 -3.08 2.77 7.58
CA THR A 106 -2.78 3.75 6.52
C THR A 106 -3.66 3.50 5.29
N HIS A 107 -3.86 2.24 4.91
CA HIS A 107 -4.74 1.87 3.81
C HIS A 107 -6.24 2.05 4.09
N LEU A 108 -6.70 1.70 5.29
CA LEU A 108 -8.10 1.93 5.68
C LEU A 108 -8.44 3.43 5.64
N ASN A 109 -7.52 4.29 6.09
CA ASN A 109 -7.66 5.74 5.99
C ASN A 109 -7.63 6.23 4.54
N PHE A 110 -6.77 5.65 3.69
CA PHE A 110 -6.73 5.98 2.26
C PHE A 110 -8.05 5.64 1.55
N GLN A 111 -8.67 4.49 1.85
CA GLN A 111 -9.99 4.14 1.31
C GLN A 111 -11.09 5.12 1.76
N HIS A 112 -11.02 5.59 3.01
CA HIS A 112 -11.99 6.55 3.54
C HIS A 112 -11.91 7.93 2.86
N ASN A 113 -10.70 8.38 2.52
CA ASN A 113 -10.45 9.73 1.99
C ASN A 113 -10.63 9.87 0.46
N ILE A 114 -10.77 8.77 -0.30
CA ILE A 114 -10.99 8.79 -1.76
C ILE A 114 -12.47 8.60 -2.12
N LEU A 115 -13.30 8.14 -1.18
CA LEU A 115 -14.75 7.91 -1.38
C LEU A 115 -15.63 9.04 -0.83
N LEU A 116 -15.05 10.21 -0.54
CA LEU A 116 -15.73 11.47 -0.21
C LEU A 116 -15.30 12.55 -1.22
#